data_AF-A0A3M0YA55-F1
#
_entry.id   AF-A0A3M0YA55-F1
#
_cell.length_a   1.000
_cell.length_b   1.000
_cell.length_c   1.000
_cell.angle_alpha   90.00
_cell.angle_beta   90.00
_cell.angle_gamma   90.00
#
_symmetry.space_group_name_H-M   'P 1'
#
loop_
_entity.id
_entity.type
_entity.pdbx_description
1 polymer ?
#
loop_
_entity_poly.entity_id
_entity_poly.type
_entity_poly.pdbx_seq_one_letter_code
_entity_poly.pdbx_strand_id
1 'polypeptide(L)'
;KEEKAEPIPDLQWEPLEKEEKAEVPAPETSAEEEPLTEKETVDVRLELARAYLDMGDKEEARKLLEEAMEEGDERQKQEARELLNQAT
;
A
#
# COMPACT_ATOMS: atom_id res chain seq x y z
N LYS A 1 48.24 10.77 9.39
CA LYS A 1 46.89 10.29 9.72
C LYS A 1 46.06 11.53 10.00
N GLU A 2 44.95 11.82 9.37
CA GLU A 2 44.07 11.13 8.42
C GLU A 2 43.38 12.31 7.71
N GLU A 3 43.46 12.39 6.40
CA GLU A 3 42.53 11.78 5.44
C GLU A 3 41.74 12.91 4.81
N LYS A 4 42.32 13.29 3.67
CA LYS A 4 41.84 14.20 2.63
C LYS A 4 40.43 13.76 2.23
N ALA A 5 39.41 14.47 2.70
CA ALA A 5 38.10 14.39 2.09
C ALA A 5 38.20 15.03 0.70
N GLU A 6 38.33 14.18 -0.31
CA GLU A 6 38.37 14.58 -1.71
C GLU A 6 37.02 15.21 -2.10
N PRO A 7 37.01 16.30 -2.89
CA PRO A 7 35.78 16.97 -3.24
C PRO A 7 34.92 16.04 -4.09
N ILE A 8 33.63 15.96 -3.75
CA ILE A 8 32.62 15.28 -4.55
C ILE A 8 32.78 15.81 -5.98
N PRO A 9 33.10 14.95 -6.97
CA PRO A 9 33.22 15.41 -8.34
C PRO A 9 31.89 16.02 -8.75
N ASP A 10 31.94 17.22 -9.34
CA ASP A 10 30.80 17.84 -10.02
C ASP A 10 30.11 16.77 -10.86
N LEU A 11 28.99 16.26 -10.37
CA LEU A 11 28.09 15.43 -11.14
C LEU A 11 27.56 16.37 -12.23
N GLN A 12 28.27 16.38 -13.36
CA GLN A 12 27.71 16.70 -14.65
C GLN A 12 26.61 15.68 -14.87
N TRP A 13 25.43 16.03 -14.38
CA TRP A 13 24.17 15.37 -14.68
C TRP A 13 23.94 15.60 -16.17
N GLU A 14 24.56 14.75 -16.99
CA GLU A 14 24.26 14.70 -18.40
C GLU A 14 22.85 14.11 -18.53
N PRO A 15 21.90 14.78 -19.23
CA PRO A 15 20.60 14.20 -19.48
C PRO A 15 20.80 12.91 -20.28
N LEU A 16 20.27 11.80 -19.74
CA LEU A 16 20.41 10.46 -20.29
C LEU A 16 19.61 10.32 -21.59
N GLU A 17 20.15 10.83 -22.69
CA GLU A 17 19.77 10.42 -24.04
C GLU A 17 20.74 9.33 -24.51
N LYS A 18 20.37 8.07 -24.25
CA LYS A 18 20.57 6.93 -25.17
C LYS A 18 19.92 5.67 -24.61
N GLU A 19 18.87 5.25 -25.29
CA GLU A 19 18.26 3.92 -25.20
C GLU A 19 19.33 2.81 -25.30
N GLU A 20 19.32 1.87 -24.34
CA GLU A 20 19.54 0.44 -24.64
C GLU A 20 18.99 -0.45 -23.50
N LYS A 21 17.74 -0.88 -23.68
CA LYS A 21 17.20 -2.21 -23.36
C LYS A 21 17.83 -2.98 -22.18
N ALA A 22 17.40 -2.65 -20.97
CA ALA A 22 17.35 -3.58 -19.85
C ALA A 22 15.90 -3.63 -19.35
N GLU A 23 15.19 -4.69 -19.71
CA GLU A 23 13.88 -5.03 -19.14
C GLU A 23 14.10 -5.50 -17.70
N VAL A 24 14.26 -4.54 -16.80
CA VAL A 24 13.85 -4.71 -15.42
C VAL A 24 12.34 -4.47 -15.41
N PRO A 25 11.48 -5.44 -15.08
CA PRO A 25 10.13 -5.10 -14.67
C PRO A 25 10.30 -4.30 -13.37
N ALA A 26 10.29 -2.98 -13.51
CA ALA A 26 10.02 -2.10 -12.40
C ALA A 26 8.73 -2.63 -11.75
N PRO A 27 8.66 -2.83 -10.42
CA PRO A 27 7.35 -2.85 -9.81
C PRO A 27 6.73 -1.49 -10.18
N GLU A 28 5.65 -1.54 -10.96
CA GLU A 28 4.75 -0.42 -11.18
C GLU A 28 4.15 -0.04 -9.82
N THR A 29 4.94 0.61 -8.98
CA THR A 29 4.43 1.52 -7.96
C THR A 29 4.52 2.92 -8.55
N SER A 30 4.01 3.07 -9.78
CA SER A 30 3.37 4.33 -10.15
C SER A 30 1.97 4.29 -9.54
N ALA A 31 1.94 4.28 -8.20
CA ALA A 31 0.80 4.80 -7.48
C ALA A 31 0.85 6.32 -7.69
N GLU A 32 0.44 6.73 -8.90
CA GLU A 32 -0.36 7.92 -9.00
C GLU A 32 -1.50 7.65 -8.03
N GLU A 33 -1.50 8.36 -6.90
CA GLU A 33 -2.54 8.28 -5.88
C GLU A 33 -3.80 8.88 -6.51
N GLU A 34 -4.36 8.17 -7.49
CA GLU A 34 -5.71 8.37 -7.95
C GLU A 34 -6.57 8.33 -6.69
N PRO A 35 -7.45 9.32 -6.49
CA PRO A 35 -8.28 9.33 -5.31
C PRO A 35 -9.08 8.03 -5.31
N LEU A 36 -8.72 7.13 -4.37
CA LEU A 36 -9.41 5.85 -4.22
C LEU A 36 -10.89 6.17 -4.11
N THR A 37 -11.70 5.51 -4.93
CA THR A 37 -13.14 5.62 -4.79
C THR A 37 -13.53 5.15 -3.38
N GLU A 38 -14.68 5.59 -2.87
CA GLU A 38 -15.18 5.10 -1.57
C GLU A 38 -15.23 3.56 -1.56
N LYS A 39 -15.53 2.96 -2.71
CA LYS A 39 -15.53 1.52 -2.92
C LYS A 39 -14.15 0.90 -2.72
N GLU A 40 -13.14 1.39 -3.44
CA GLU A 40 -11.75 0.91 -3.33
C GLU A 40 -11.17 1.16 -1.94
N THR A 41 -11.57 2.26 -1.29
CA THR A 41 -11.19 2.56 0.09
C THR A 41 -11.70 1.47 1.04
N VAL A 42 -12.94 1.01 0.87
CA VAL A 42 -13.49 -0.08 1.68
C VAL A 42 -12.81 -1.41 1.38
N ASP A 43 -12.52 -1.72 0.12
CA ASP A 43 -11.80 -2.94 -0.25
C ASP A 43 -10.40 -2.98 0.41
N VAL A 44 -9.66 -1.86 0.40
CA VAL A 44 -8.37 -1.74 1.09
C VAL A 44 -8.53 -1.93 2.61
N ARG A 45 -9.60 -1.41 3.22
CA ARG A 45 -9.87 -1.62 4.66
C ARG A 45 -10.17 -3.08 4.99
N LEU A 46 -10.90 -3.80 4.12
CA LEU A 46 -11.16 -5.23 4.28
C LEU A 46 -9.87 -6.05 4.22
N GLU A 47 -8.99 -5.75 3.25
CA GLU A 47 -7.68 -6.40 3.14
C GLU A 47 -6.80 -6.12 4.38
N LEU A 48 -6.78 -4.88 4.85
CA LEU A 48 -6.03 -4.48 6.04
C LEU A 48 -6.57 -5.15 7.31
N ALA A 49 -7.89 -5.20 7.47
CA ALA A 49 -8.52 -5.90 8.59
C ALA A 49 -8.15 -7.38 8.61
N ARG A 50 -8.10 -8.03 7.44
CA ARG A 50 -7.68 -9.43 7.32
C ARG A 50 -6.23 -9.62 7.77
N ALA A 51 -5.33 -8.72 7.36
CA ALA A 51 -3.95 -8.75 7.83
C ALA A 51 -3.85 -8.58 9.37
N TYR A 52 -4.67 -7.72 9.96
CA TYR A 52 -4.74 -7.57 11.43
C TYR A 52 -5.28 -8.84 12.12
N LEU A 53 -6.27 -9.51 11.54
CA LEU A 53 -6.74 -10.82 12.05
C LEU A 53 -5.62 -11.87 12.02
N ASP A 54 -4.85 -11.91 10.93
CA ASP A 54 -3.71 -12.83 10.78
C ASP A 54 -2.58 -12.52 11.78
N MET A 55 -2.36 -11.25 12.12
CA MET A 55 -1.42 -10.82 13.17
C MET A 55 -1.96 -11.05 14.60
N GLY A 56 -3.25 -11.33 14.76
CA GLY A 56 -3.92 -11.53 16.05
C GLY A 56 -4.44 -10.24 16.70
N ASP A 57 -4.30 -9.09 16.03
CA ASP A 57 -4.82 -7.79 16.44
C ASP A 57 -6.30 -7.65 16.06
N LYS A 58 -7.13 -8.48 16.69
CA LYS A 58 -8.58 -8.54 16.44
C LYS A 58 -9.31 -7.22 16.71
N GLU A 59 -8.81 -6.40 17.64
CA GLU A 59 -9.40 -5.10 17.99
C GLU A 59 -9.30 -4.12 16.82
N GLU A 60 -8.11 -4.00 16.22
CA GLU A 60 -7.88 -3.08 15.09
C GLU A 60 -8.59 -3.59 13.82
N ALA A 61 -8.56 -4.92 13.60
CA ALA A 61 -9.34 -5.54 12.53
C ALA A 61 -10.82 -5.23 12.66
N ARG A 62 -11.40 -5.39 13.86
CA ARG A 62 -12.82 -5.17 14.11
C ARG A 62 -13.23 -3.74 13.81
N LYS A 63 -12.44 -2.75 14.22
CA LYS A 63 -12.71 -1.33 13.94
C LYS A 63 -12.78 -1.05 12.44
N LEU A 64 -11.81 -1.55 11.67
CA LEU A 64 -11.80 -1.42 10.22
C LEU A 64 -12.98 -2.11 9.54
N LEU A 65 -13.41 -3.27 10.06
CA LEU A 65 -14.56 -4.01 9.56
C LEU A 65 -15.89 -3.31 9.88
N GLU A 66 -15.99 -2.64 11.04
CA GLU A 66 -17.15 -1.80 11.39
C GLU A 66 -17.24 -0.60 10.43
N GLU A 67 -16.12 0.06 10.14
CA GLU A 67 -16.06 1.14 9.14
C GLU A 67 -16.44 0.63 7.72
N ALA A 68 -15.96 -0.55 7.33
CA ALA A 68 -16.34 -1.20 6.07
C ALA A 68 -17.84 -1.58 6.02
N MET A 69 -18.45 -1.92 7.16
CA MET A 69 -19.89 -2.17 7.25
C MET A 69 -20.74 -0.91 7.09
N GLU A 70 -20.21 0.25 7.47
CA GLU A 70 -20.91 1.53 7.34
C GLU A 70 -20.79 2.06 5.90
N GLU A 71 -19.57 2.13 5.36
CA GLU A 71 -19.23 2.77 4.08
C GLU A 71 -19.30 1.84 2.85
N GLY A 72 -19.25 0.52 3.04
CA GLY A 72 -19.20 -0.45 1.93
C GLY A 72 -20.53 -0.68 1.19
N ASP A 73 -20.45 -1.31 0.02
CA ASP A 73 -21.62 -1.85 -0.69
C ASP A 73 -22.11 -3.17 -0.07
N GLU A 74 -23.28 -3.68 -0.49
CA GLU A 74 -23.85 -4.94 0.00
C GLU A 74 -22.86 -6.12 0.02
N ARG A 75 -22.00 -6.23 -1.01
CA ARG A 75 -20.97 -7.27 -1.08
C ARG A 75 -19.88 -7.08 -0.02
N GLN A 76 -19.38 -5.86 0.13
CA GLN A 76 -18.33 -5.51 1.09
C GLN A 76 -18.84 -5.64 2.52
N LYS A 77 -20.10 -5.24 2.78
CA LYS A 77 -20.77 -5.45 4.06
C LYS A 77 -20.91 -6.93 4.41
N GLN A 78 -21.19 -7.77 3.42
CA GLN A 78 -21.26 -9.22 3.62
C GLN A 78 -19.88 -9.80 3.98
N GLU A 79 -18.84 -9.43 3.25
CA GLU A 79 -17.46 -9.83 3.54
C GLU A 79 -16.97 -9.34 4.90
N ALA A 80 -17.21 -8.07 5.23
CA ALA A 80 -16.91 -7.48 6.53
C ALA A 80 -17.54 -8.29 7.67
N ARG A 81 -18.80 -8.72 7.48
CA ARG A 81 -19.54 -9.50 8.48
C ARG A 81 -18.99 -10.92 8.65
N GLU A 82 -18.51 -11.55 7.58
CA GLU A 82 -17.84 -12.84 7.67
C GLU A 82 -16.51 -12.72 8.44
N LEU A 83 -15.72 -11.69 8.15
CA LEU A 83 -14.47 -11.41 8.86
C LEU A 83 -14.72 -11.04 10.33
N LEU A 84 -15.78 -10.29 10.65
CA LEU A 84 -16.16 -9.97 12.05
C LEU A 84 -16.48 -11.22 12.86
N ASN A 85 -17.07 -12.24 12.22
CA ASN A 85 -17.36 -13.51 12.87
C ASN A 85 -16.08 -14.30 13.17
N GLN A 86 -15.03 -14.13 12.35
CA GLN A 86 -13.69 -14.68 12.61
C GLN A 86 -12.92 -13.90 13.69
N ALA A 87 -13.24 -12.61 13.85
CA ALA A 87 -12.67 -11.74 14.87
C ALA A 87 -13.22 -11.97 16.29
N THR A 88 -14.34 -12.70 16.42
CA THR A 88 -14.95 -13.08 17.71
C THR A 88 -14.14 -14.15 18.45
#